data_AF-A0A6M2EIP5-F1
#
_entry.id   AF-A0A6M2EIP5-F1
#
_cell.length_a   1.000
_cell.length_b   1.000
_cell.length_c   1.000
_cell.angle_alpha   90.00
_cell.angle_beta   90.00
_cell.angle_gamma   90.00
#
_symmetry.space_group_name_H-M   'P 1'
#
loop_
_entity.id
_entity.type
_entity.pdbx_description
1 polymer ?
#
loop_
_entity_poly.entity_id
_entity_poly.type
_entity_poly.pdbx_seq_one_letter_code
_entity_poly.pdbx_strand_id
1 'polypeptide(L)'
;MEPSGPSNPLLSLSTFIHHHCLRLGAEFSTRISDTTRFQAGNLPPPRRLRLAPSPPFASVSQPKQTAATANLNSDHVAKTLAGTAVYTVSNSNNEFVLISDPNGAKSIGLLCFRQEDAEAFLAQVRLRRRELRSQAKVVPITLDQVYMLKVEGIAFRFLPDPVQIKNALELKAVDIRSGFDGVPVFQSDLLVVKKKNKRYCPIYFQKEDIEKELSKVSKASRGPSLSQHIMVGSLEDVLKKMEISEKKSGWEDLIFIPPGKSHSQHIHEITKV
;
A
#
# COMPACT_ATOMS: atom_id res chain seq x y z
N MET A 1 6.75 24.93 -45.98
CA MET A 1 7.27 23.60 -45.64
C MET A 1 8.43 23.85 -44.70
N GLU A 2 8.19 23.69 -43.40
CA GLU A 2 9.11 24.04 -42.29
C GLU A 2 8.95 22.95 -41.21
N PRO A 3 9.99 22.64 -40.40
CA PRO A 3 10.05 21.39 -39.65
C PRO A 3 9.39 21.45 -38.26
N SER A 4 8.74 20.36 -37.89
CA SER A 4 8.27 20.11 -36.52
C SER A 4 9.42 19.76 -35.57
N GLY A 5 9.67 20.59 -34.57
CA GLY A 5 10.64 20.30 -33.50
C GLY A 5 10.21 19.15 -32.57
N PRO A 6 11.16 18.46 -31.90
CA PRO A 6 10.86 17.29 -31.08
C PRO A 6 10.17 17.64 -29.75
N SER A 7 9.19 16.82 -29.36
CA SER A 7 8.48 16.93 -28.09
C SER A 7 9.30 16.33 -26.93
N ASN A 8 9.69 17.17 -25.96
CA ASN A 8 10.52 16.75 -24.82
C ASN A 8 9.70 15.99 -23.75
N PRO A 9 9.99 14.70 -23.46
CA PRO A 9 9.20 13.90 -22.51
C PRO A 9 9.28 14.40 -21.06
N LEU A 10 10.37 15.07 -20.69
CA LEU A 10 10.60 15.57 -19.33
C LEU A 10 9.61 16.65 -18.89
N LEU A 11 9.01 17.40 -19.83
CA LEU A 11 7.98 18.39 -19.51
C LEU A 11 6.67 17.75 -19.04
N SER A 12 6.38 16.50 -19.47
CA SER A 12 5.18 15.75 -19.10
C SER A 12 5.19 15.32 -17.62
N LEU A 13 6.36 14.93 -17.09
CA LEU A 13 6.50 14.62 -15.66
C LEU A 13 6.38 15.88 -14.79
N SER A 14 6.91 17.01 -15.27
CA SER A 14 6.86 18.29 -14.56
C SER A 14 5.42 18.76 -14.35
N THR A 15 4.59 18.73 -15.41
CA THR A 15 3.17 19.10 -15.32
C THR A 15 2.36 18.09 -14.50
N PHE A 16 2.63 16.79 -14.61
CA PHE A 16 1.95 15.76 -13.81
C PHE A 16 2.13 15.99 -12.30
N ILE A 17 3.39 16.15 -11.84
CA ILE A 17 3.68 16.42 -10.43
C ILE A 17 3.04 17.74 -9.98
N HIS A 18 3.15 18.80 -10.79
CA HIS A 18 2.60 20.11 -10.43
C HIS A 18 1.07 20.12 -10.32
N HIS A 19 0.37 19.38 -11.19
CA HIS A 19 -1.09 19.30 -11.22
C HIS A 19 -1.66 18.41 -10.09
N HIS A 20 -0.92 17.39 -9.65
CA HIS A 20 -1.31 16.60 -8.48
C HIS A 20 -1.03 17.32 -7.15
N CYS A 21 0.09 18.05 -7.03
CA CYS A 21 0.40 18.81 -5.81
C CYS A 21 -0.61 19.93 -5.52
N LEU A 22 -1.13 20.63 -6.53
CA LEU A 22 -2.06 21.75 -6.33
C LEU A 22 -3.50 21.30 -5.99
N ARG A 23 -3.97 20.16 -6.49
CA ARG A 23 -5.36 19.70 -6.26
C ARG A 23 -5.57 19.01 -4.91
N LEU A 24 -4.50 18.51 -4.27
CA LEU A 24 -4.58 17.82 -2.97
C LEU A 24 -4.69 18.74 -1.75
N GLY A 25 -4.60 20.07 -1.91
CA GLY A 25 -4.54 21.03 -0.80
C GLY A 25 -5.87 21.48 -0.19
N ALA A 26 -7.03 21.11 -0.76
CA ALA A 26 -8.31 21.76 -0.46
C ALA A 26 -9.37 20.89 0.27
N GLU A 27 -9.32 19.56 0.17
CA GLU A 27 -10.48 18.68 0.42
C GLU A 27 -10.24 17.54 1.44
N PHE A 28 -9.53 17.83 2.54
CA PHE A 28 -9.38 16.88 3.66
C PHE A 28 -9.56 17.49 5.06
N SER A 29 -10.10 18.72 5.16
CA SER A 29 -10.32 19.41 6.45
C SER A 29 -11.76 19.32 6.98
N THR A 30 -12.43 18.16 6.83
CA THR A 30 -13.68 17.87 7.57
C THR A 30 -13.76 16.41 8.02
N ARG A 31 -14.58 16.17 9.06
CA ARG A 31 -15.04 14.84 9.54
C ARG A 31 -14.03 13.94 10.29
N ILE A 32 -13.35 14.52 11.28
CA ILE A 32 -13.31 13.89 12.61
C ILE A 32 -14.14 14.77 13.55
N SER A 33 -15.37 14.35 13.84
CA SER A 33 -16.12 14.69 15.07
C SER A 33 -17.45 13.92 15.16
N ASP A 34 -17.91 13.79 16.40
CA ASP A 34 -19.24 13.42 16.87
C ASP A 34 -19.71 11.96 16.84
N THR A 35 -20.57 11.63 17.81
CA THR A 35 -20.80 10.27 18.31
C THR A 35 -22.14 10.16 19.04
N THR A 36 -22.92 9.13 18.67
CA THR A 36 -24.10 8.59 19.40
C THR A 36 -25.37 9.46 19.51
N ARG A 37 -26.47 8.97 18.92
CA ARG A 37 -27.79 8.96 19.59
C ARG A 37 -28.60 7.71 19.21
N PHE A 38 -29.29 7.14 20.20
CA PHE A 38 -30.25 6.02 20.13
C PHE A 38 -31.62 6.50 19.54
N GLN A 39 -32.67 5.73 19.19
CA GLN A 39 -33.07 4.30 19.14
C GLN A 39 -34.33 4.21 18.20
N ALA A 40 -35.06 3.14 17.84
CA ALA A 40 -35.08 1.66 17.99
C ALA A 40 -35.99 1.08 16.84
N GLY A 41 -36.28 -0.24 16.75
CA GLY A 41 -37.41 -0.71 15.89
C GLY A 41 -37.48 -2.16 15.36
N ASN A 42 -37.71 -3.16 16.22
CA ASN A 42 -38.52 -4.39 16.05
C ASN A 42 -38.51 -5.33 14.79
N LEU A 43 -38.43 -6.64 15.11
CA LEU A 43 -39.17 -7.81 14.53
C LEU A 43 -38.59 -8.55 13.27
N PRO A 44 -38.88 -9.88 13.09
CA PRO A 44 -37.77 -10.86 12.99
C PRO A 44 -37.90 -11.88 11.79
N PRO A 45 -37.58 -13.21 11.84
CA PRO A 45 -36.70 -13.80 10.82
C PRO A 45 -37.28 -15.01 10.02
N PRO A 46 -36.50 -15.54 9.06
CA PRO A 46 -36.41 -16.99 8.88
C PRO A 46 -34.96 -17.52 8.97
N ARG A 47 -34.78 -18.85 8.92
CA ARG A 47 -33.57 -19.56 9.35
C ARG A 47 -32.94 -20.42 8.24
N ARG A 48 -31.59 -20.39 8.19
CA ARG A 48 -30.66 -21.38 7.58
C ARG A 48 -30.77 -21.64 6.06
N LEU A 49 -29.65 -21.41 5.38
CA LEU A 49 -28.86 -22.49 4.78
C LEU A 49 -27.37 -22.18 5.05
N ARG A 50 -26.51 -23.21 5.18
CA ARG A 50 -25.07 -23.05 5.43
C ARG A 50 -24.27 -23.32 4.16
N LEU A 51 -23.82 -22.26 3.50
CA LEU A 51 -22.57 -22.23 2.75
C LEU A 51 -21.72 -21.09 3.30
N ALA A 52 -20.39 -21.20 3.22
CA ALA A 52 -19.46 -20.21 3.75
C ALA A 52 -18.58 -19.65 2.62
N PRO A 53 -18.78 -18.39 2.19
CA PRO A 53 -17.89 -17.67 1.30
C PRO A 53 -16.87 -16.80 2.05
N SER A 54 -15.76 -16.57 1.36
CA SER A 54 -14.62 -15.67 1.61
C SER A 54 -14.87 -14.35 2.36
N PRO A 55 -13.80 -13.86 3.01
CA PRO A 55 -13.31 -12.53 2.67
C PRO A 55 -11.85 -12.58 2.16
N PRO A 56 -11.58 -11.86 1.07
CA PRO A 56 -10.77 -10.65 1.23
C PRO A 56 -11.57 -9.39 0.86
N PHE A 57 -11.40 -8.32 1.65
CA PHE A 57 -12.08 -7.01 1.50
C PHE A 57 -13.62 -7.05 1.51
N ALA A 58 -14.21 -7.13 2.71
CA ALA A 58 -15.61 -6.75 2.96
C ALA A 58 -15.72 -5.38 3.67
N SER A 59 -16.95 -4.86 3.75
CA SER A 59 -17.31 -3.52 4.27
C SER A 59 -17.60 -3.51 5.79
N VAL A 60 -17.72 -2.32 6.38
CA VAL A 60 -17.78 -2.08 7.84
C VAL A 60 -19.06 -1.34 8.25
N SER A 61 -19.66 -1.78 9.37
CA SER A 61 -20.56 -0.99 10.21
C SER A 61 -19.83 -0.61 11.51
N GLN A 62 -20.09 0.59 12.02
CA GLN A 62 -19.30 1.26 13.09
C GLN A 62 -19.85 1.00 14.53
N PRO A 63 -19.36 1.65 15.62
CA PRO A 63 -18.03 1.47 16.23
C PRO A 63 -18.05 1.44 17.79
N LYS A 64 -16.94 1.06 18.47
CA LYS A 64 -16.57 1.72 19.76
C LYS A 64 -15.09 1.62 20.22
N GLN A 65 -14.42 2.78 20.16
CA GLN A 65 -13.43 3.37 21.09
C GLN A 65 -12.29 2.55 21.76
N THR A 66 -11.06 2.90 21.32
CA THR A 66 -9.86 3.30 22.12
C THR A 66 -9.28 2.41 23.23
N ALA A 67 -8.02 1.99 23.02
CA ALA A 67 -6.92 2.19 23.98
C ALA A 67 -5.57 2.26 23.22
N ALA A 68 -4.61 3.05 23.70
CA ALA A 68 -3.28 3.20 23.10
C ALA A 68 -2.26 2.23 23.73
N THR A 69 -2.38 0.94 23.41
CA THR A 69 -1.35 -0.07 23.67
C THR A 69 -0.67 -0.46 22.35
N ALA A 70 0.62 -0.82 22.41
CA ALA A 70 1.24 -1.61 21.35
C ALA A 70 0.60 -3.00 21.38
N ASN A 71 -0.47 -3.16 20.60
CA ASN A 71 -1.26 -4.38 20.60
C ASN A 71 -0.45 -5.52 19.99
N LEU A 72 -0.72 -6.75 20.44
CA LEU A 72 -0.16 -7.98 19.84
C LEU A 72 -0.41 -8.04 18.31
N ASN A 73 -1.48 -7.38 17.85
CA ASN A 73 -1.80 -7.19 16.43
C ASN A 73 -0.76 -6.32 15.71
N SER A 74 -0.25 -5.23 16.30
CA SER A 74 0.75 -4.35 15.68
C SER A 74 2.10 -5.06 15.49
N ASP A 75 2.57 -5.80 16.50
CA ASP A 75 3.79 -6.62 16.39
C ASP A 75 3.64 -7.71 15.31
N HIS A 76 2.43 -8.26 15.15
CA HIS A 76 2.12 -9.21 14.08
C HIS A 76 2.13 -8.53 12.70
N VAL A 77 1.49 -7.36 12.57
CA VAL A 77 1.46 -6.56 11.34
C VAL A 77 2.88 -6.18 10.90
N ALA A 78 3.71 -5.67 11.81
CA ALA A 78 5.12 -5.39 11.53
C ALA A 78 5.84 -6.64 10.99
N LYS A 79 5.69 -7.80 11.65
CA LYS A 79 6.29 -9.07 11.19
C LYS A 79 5.79 -9.53 9.81
N THR A 80 4.55 -9.22 9.41
CA THR A 80 4.06 -9.53 8.06
C THR A 80 4.57 -8.60 6.96
N LEU A 81 5.09 -7.41 7.31
CA LEU A 81 5.70 -6.44 6.39
C LEU A 81 7.21 -6.66 6.20
N ALA A 82 7.83 -7.48 7.06
CA ALA A 82 9.27 -7.66 7.12
C ALA A 82 9.88 -8.15 5.79
N GLY A 83 10.94 -7.47 5.36
CA GLY A 83 11.66 -7.81 4.13
C GLY A 83 11.07 -7.24 2.84
N THR A 84 9.98 -6.46 2.89
CA THR A 84 9.62 -5.55 1.80
C THR A 84 10.35 -4.22 2.00
N ALA A 85 11.12 -3.78 1.01
CA ALA A 85 11.83 -2.51 1.04
C ALA A 85 11.08 -1.39 0.29
N VAL A 86 11.19 -0.17 0.80
CA VAL A 86 10.86 1.09 0.13
C VAL A 86 12.06 2.04 0.23
N TYR A 87 12.12 3.04 -0.64
CA TYR A 87 13.29 3.90 -0.81
C TYR A 87 12.99 5.32 -0.32
N THR A 88 13.87 5.87 0.51
CA THR A 88 13.80 7.26 0.96
C THR A 88 15.13 7.97 0.73
N VAL A 89 15.13 9.30 0.86
CA VAL A 89 16.35 10.10 0.74
C VAL A 89 16.81 10.52 2.12
N SER A 90 18.03 10.15 2.49
CA SER A 90 18.67 10.58 3.74
C SER A 90 19.81 11.58 3.48
N ASN A 91 20.21 12.30 4.52
CA ASN A 91 21.50 12.99 4.57
C ASN A 91 22.65 12.03 4.93
N SER A 92 23.84 12.57 5.21
CA SER A 92 25.03 11.82 5.66
C SER A 92 24.86 11.12 7.01
N ASN A 93 24.02 11.66 7.89
CA ASN A 93 23.75 11.16 9.24
C ASN A 93 22.67 10.06 9.25
N ASN A 94 22.20 9.64 8.07
CA ASN A 94 21.04 8.78 7.83
C ASN A 94 19.68 9.38 8.26
N GLU A 95 19.60 10.68 8.53
CA GLU A 95 18.34 11.39 8.83
C GLU A 95 17.57 11.64 7.53
N PHE A 96 16.25 11.46 7.53
CA PHE A 96 15.43 11.62 6.33
C PHE A 96 15.28 13.08 5.87
N VAL A 97 15.30 13.29 4.56
CA VAL A 97 15.05 14.60 3.95
C VAL A 97 13.55 14.88 3.93
N LEU A 98 13.12 15.78 4.82
CA LEU A 98 11.72 16.18 4.94
C LEU A 98 11.36 17.39 4.07
N ILE A 99 10.12 17.38 3.59
CA ILE A 99 9.43 18.48 2.89
C ILE A 99 8.52 19.17 3.89
N SER A 100 8.68 20.47 4.13
CA SER A 100 7.75 21.24 4.97
C SER A 100 6.39 21.36 4.28
N ASP A 101 5.29 21.12 5.01
CA ASP A 101 3.95 21.44 4.53
C ASP A 101 3.81 22.97 4.36
N PRO A 102 3.15 23.50 3.30
CA PRO A 102 2.97 24.94 3.12
C PRO A 102 2.24 25.65 4.27
N ASN A 103 1.44 24.94 5.08
CA ASN A 103 0.77 25.49 6.25
C ASN A 103 1.65 25.42 7.52
N GLY A 104 2.90 24.95 7.42
CA GLY A 104 3.88 24.87 8.51
C GLY A 104 3.59 23.83 9.60
N ALA A 105 2.38 23.28 9.67
CA ALA A 105 1.92 22.46 10.79
C ALA A 105 2.56 21.06 10.88
N LYS A 106 3.07 20.52 9.77
CA LYS A 106 3.73 19.20 9.70
C LYS A 106 4.87 19.19 8.68
N SER A 107 5.79 18.26 8.87
CA SER A 107 6.79 17.88 7.86
C SER A 107 6.41 16.55 7.19
N ILE A 108 6.73 16.39 5.92
CA ILE A 108 6.39 15.21 5.11
C ILE A 108 7.66 14.45 4.74
N GLY A 109 7.72 13.15 5.09
CA GLY A 109 8.72 12.22 4.61
C GLY A 109 8.19 11.39 3.44
N LEU A 110 8.95 11.28 2.34
CA LEU A 110 8.56 10.47 1.17
C LEU A 110 9.19 9.08 1.22
N LEU A 111 8.40 8.07 0.88
CA LEU A 111 8.76 6.64 0.85
C LEU A 111 8.34 6.04 -0.49
N CYS A 112 9.29 5.83 -1.40
CA CYS A 112 9.01 5.41 -2.78
C CYS A 112 9.07 3.90 -2.93
N PHE A 113 8.11 3.29 -3.63
CA PHE A 113 8.16 1.85 -3.94
C PHE A 113 9.17 1.48 -5.03
N ARG A 114 9.63 2.47 -5.82
CA ARG A 114 10.70 2.36 -6.81
C ARG A 114 11.93 3.15 -6.38
N GLN A 115 13.12 2.66 -6.71
CA GLN A 115 14.37 3.36 -6.39
C GLN A 115 14.55 4.59 -7.27
N GLU A 116 14.21 4.48 -8.55
CA GLU A 116 14.33 5.52 -9.56
C GLU A 116 13.53 6.79 -9.20
N ASP A 117 12.37 6.62 -8.55
CA ASP A 117 11.54 7.76 -8.10
C ASP A 117 12.16 8.46 -6.88
N ALA A 118 12.83 7.71 -6.00
CA ALA A 118 13.63 8.28 -4.90
C ALA A 118 14.91 8.96 -5.41
N GLU A 119 15.54 8.44 -6.48
CA GLU A 119 16.67 9.07 -7.16
C GLU A 119 16.26 10.37 -7.88
N ALA A 120 15.08 10.39 -8.51
CA ALA A 120 14.49 11.60 -9.09
C ALA A 120 14.19 12.65 -8.02
N PHE A 121 13.66 12.25 -6.85
CA PHE A 121 13.50 13.15 -5.71
C PHE A 121 14.85 13.67 -5.18
N LEU A 122 15.87 12.80 -5.04
CA LEU A 122 17.23 13.20 -4.66
C LEU A 122 17.84 14.22 -5.62
N ALA A 123 17.63 14.08 -6.93
CA ALA A 123 18.07 15.07 -7.92
C ALA A 123 17.42 16.44 -7.69
N GLN A 124 16.11 16.48 -7.39
CA GLN A 124 15.41 17.74 -7.03
C GLN A 124 15.94 18.34 -5.73
N VAL A 125 16.22 17.52 -4.71
CA VAL A 125 16.80 17.94 -3.42
C VAL A 125 18.17 18.60 -3.64
N ARG A 126 19.07 17.96 -4.39
CA ARG A 126 20.42 18.49 -4.70
C ARG A 126 20.37 19.78 -5.52
N LEU A 127 19.38 19.94 -6.39
CA LEU A 127 19.18 21.15 -7.17
C LEU A 127 18.71 22.33 -6.29
N ARG A 128 17.78 22.08 -5.35
CA ARG A 128 17.14 23.12 -4.52
C ARG A 128 17.92 23.51 -3.24
N ARG A 129 18.44 22.55 -2.46
CA ARG A 129 19.16 22.82 -1.20
C ARG A 129 20.67 22.74 -1.41
N ARG A 130 21.40 23.84 -1.20
CA ARG A 130 22.84 23.91 -1.51
C ARG A 130 23.68 23.07 -0.55
N GLU A 131 23.26 22.92 0.70
CA GLU A 131 23.96 22.15 1.73
C GLU A 131 23.94 20.65 1.42
N LEU A 132 22.82 20.14 0.90
CA LEU A 132 22.62 18.71 0.65
C LEU A 132 23.21 18.18 -0.67
N ARG A 133 23.92 19.03 -1.44
CA ARG A 133 24.39 18.73 -2.79
C ARG A 133 25.25 17.46 -2.91
N SER A 134 26.10 17.19 -1.91
CA SER A 134 27.00 16.03 -1.88
C SER A 134 26.64 15.00 -0.80
N GLN A 135 25.89 15.37 0.24
CA GLN A 135 25.64 14.53 1.41
C GLN A 135 24.35 13.69 1.31
N ALA A 136 23.40 14.06 0.45
CA ALA A 136 22.15 13.33 0.32
C ALA A 136 22.29 12.08 -0.57
N LYS A 137 21.66 10.97 -0.15
CA LYS A 137 21.70 9.64 -0.78
C LYS A 137 20.33 8.96 -0.70
N VAL A 138 20.05 8.01 -1.61
CA VAL A 138 18.91 7.10 -1.46
C VAL A 138 19.29 5.98 -0.48
N VAL A 139 18.36 5.60 0.39
CA VAL A 139 18.52 4.53 1.38
C VAL A 139 17.27 3.62 1.33
N PRO A 140 17.42 2.30 1.23
CA PRO A 140 16.32 1.36 1.42
C PRO A 140 15.98 1.25 2.92
N ILE A 141 14.70 1.33 3.24
CA ILE A 141 14.14 1.04 4.57
C ILE A 141 13.01 0.02 4.41
N THR A 142 12.83 -0.89 5.37
CA THR A 142 11.79 -1.92 5.27
C THR A 142 10.44 -1.44 5.80
N LEU A 143 9.35 -1.98 5.26
CA LEU A 143 7.99 -1.55 5.63
C LEU A 143 7.65 -1.84 7.11
N ASP A 144 8.25 -2.86 7.72
CA ASP A 144 8.11 -3.12 9.17
C ASP A 144 8.74 -2.00 10.01
N GLN A 145 9.89 -1.47 9.60
CA GLN A 145 10.53 -0.33 10.25
C GLN A 145 9.69 0.93 10.07
N VAL A 146 9.26 1.22 8.83
CA VAL A 146 8.34 2.34 8.52
C VAL A 146 7.07 2.30 9.36
N TYR A 147 6.43 1.14 9.47
CA TYR A 147 5.19 0.95 10.23
C TYR A 147 5.38 1.24 11.75
N MET A 148 6.58 0.98 12.28
CA MET A 148 6.92 1.26 13.67
C MET A 148 7.45 2.69 13.91
N LEU A 149 7.78 3.46 12.87
CA LEU A 149 8.28 4.85 12.98
C LEU A 149 7.16 5.83 13.35
N LYS A 150 6.94 5.98 14.65
CA LYS A 150 6.07 7.02 15.23
C LYS A 150 6.92 8.23 15.63
N VAL A 151 6.75 9.33 14.91
CA VAL A 151 7.48 10.59 15.08
C VAL A 151 6.50 11.76 15.08
N GLU A 152 6.59 12.61 16.11
CA GLU A 152 5.70 13.76 16.24
C GLU A 152 6.02 14.85 15.19
N GLY A 153 5.00 15.58 14.75
CA GLY A 153 5.14 16.62 13.72
C GLY A 153 5.45 16.12 12.30
N ILE A 154 5.69 14.82 12.10
CA ILE A 154 6.04 14.23 10.79
C ILE A 154 4.91 13.32 10.29
N ALA A 155 4.61 13.41 8.99
CA ALA A 155 3.74 12.49 8.28
C ALA A 155 4.52 11.78 7.17
N PHE A 156 4.57 10.45 7.19
CA PHE A 156 5.10 9.68 6.06
C PHE A 156 4.05 9.53 4.97
N ARG A 157 4.46 9.65 3.71
CA ARG A 157 3.62 9.39 2.53
C ARG A 157 4.33 8.43 1.59
N PHE A 158 3.63 7.37 1.21
CA PHE A 158 4.10 6.49 0.15
C PHE A 158 3.96 7.14 -1.22
N LEU A 159 4.95 6.91 -2.07
CA LEU A 159 4.87 7.14 -3.51
C LEU A 159 4.81 5.75 -4.19
N PRO A 160 3.61 5.29 -4.58
CA PRO A 160 3.43 3.97 -5.21
C PRO A 160 4.00 3.93 -6.62
N ASP A 161 4.32 2.72 -7.09
CA ASP A 161 4.72 2.48 -8.48
C ASP A 161 3.58 2.88 -9.45
N PRO A 162 3.81 3.81 -10.40
CA PRO A 162 2.77 4.26 -11.34
C PRO A 162 2.29 3.15 -12.28
N VAL A 163 3.11 2.11 -12.53
CA VAL A 163 2.67 0.91 -13.28
C VAL A 163 1.62 0.15 -12.47
N GLN A 164 1.83 0.02 -11.16
CA GLN A 164 0.88 -0.68 -10.29
C GLN A 164 -0.40 0.13 -10.04
N ILE A 165 -0.32 1.46 -10.03
CA ILE A 165 -1.50 2.35 -10.04
C ILE A 165 -2.34 2.11 -11.30
N LYS A 166 -1.71 2.06 -12.48
CA LYS A 166 -2.40 1.76 -13.74
C LYS A 166 -3.04 0.36 -13.70
N ASN A 167 -2.26 -0.67 -13.36
CA ASN A 167 -2.70 -2.06 -13.21
C ASN A 167 -3.93 -2.18 -12.29
N ALA A 168 -3.94 -1.43 -11.18
CA ALA A 168 -5.00 -1.42 -10.19
C ALA A 168 -6.30 -0.74 -10.68
N LEU A 169 -6.19 0.32 -11.48
CA LEU A 169 -7.34 1.00 -12.10
C LEU A 169 -7.98 0.12 -13.18
N GLU A 170 -7.16 -0.49 -14.04
CA GLU A 170 -7.62 -1.44 -15.07
C GLU A 170 -8.35 -2.64 -14.45
N LEU A 171 -7.80 -3.22 -13.37
CA LEU A 171 -8.43 -4.34 -12.64
C LEU A 171 -9.73 -3.97 -11.91
N LYS A 172 -9.83 -2.76 -11.34
CA LYS A 172 -11.06 -2.29 -10.68
C LYS A 172 -12.14 -1.83 -11.67
N ALA A 173 -11.85 -1.75 -12.97
CA ALA A 173 -12.69 -1.11 -13.99
C ALA A 173 -13.13 0.32 -13.60
N VAL A 174 -12.27 1.02 -12.84
CA VAL A 174 -12.52 2.37 -12.33
C VAL A 174 -12.04 3.40 -13.35
N ASP A 175 -12.83 4.46 -13.52
CA ASP A 175 -12.47 5.60 -14.36
C ASP A 175 -11.13 6.20 -13.91
N ILE A 176 -10.15 6.20 -14.81
CA ILE A 176 -8.79 6.72 -14.56
C ILE A 176 -8.83 8.16 -14.01
N ARG A 177 -9.89 8.93 -14.32
CA ARG A 177 -10.10 10.30 -13.83
C ARG A 177 -10.30 10.42 -12.31
N SER A 178 -10.65 9.35 -11.59
CA SER A 178 -10.72 9.38 -10.11
C SER A 178 -9.38 9.13 -9.43
N GLY A 179 -8.39 8.56 -10.15
CA GLY A 179 -7.16 8.06 -9.55
C GLY A 179 -7.38 6.86 -8.61
N PHE A 180 -6.30 6.45 -7.95
CA PHE A 180 -6.28 5.40 -6.94
C PHE A 180 -5.76 5.99 -5.62
N ASP A 181 -6.38 5.60 -4.49
CA ASP A 181 -5.99 6.06 -3.15
C ASP A 181 -5.21 4.98 -2.39
N GLY A 182 -4.13 5.39 -1.72
CA GLY A 182 -3.15 4.50 -1.10
C GLY A 182 -2.24 3.75 -2.09
N VAL A 183 -1.50 2.76 -1.58
CA VAL A 183 -0.60 1.90 -2.36
C VAL A 183 -1.34 0.66 -2.85
N PRO A 184 -1.41 0.37 -4.16
CA PRO A 184 -2.05 -0.85 -4.66
C PRO A 184 -1.43 -2.15 -4.13
N VAL A 185 -2.29 -3.10 -3.77
CA VAL A 185 -1.91 -4.47 -3.45
C VAL A 185 -2.89 -5.48 -4.07
N PHE A 186 -2.36 -6.64 -4.49
CA PHE A 186 -3.07 -7.64 -5.30
C PHE A 186 -3.17 -8.97 -4.56
N GLN A 187 -4.34 -9.61 -4.58
CA GLN A 187 -4.61 -10.89 -3.91
C GLN A 187 -5.47 -11.81 -4.78
N SER A 188 -5.33 -13.13 -4.60
CA SER A 188 -6.22 -14.13 -5.19
C SER A 188 -6.48 -15.30 -4.24
N ASP A 189 -7.74 -15.73 -4.13
CA ASP A 189 -8.14 -16.90 -3.33
C ASP A 189 -7.59 -18.22 -3.90
N LEU A 190 -7.13 -18.23 -5.16
CA LEU A 190 -6.49 -19.38 -5.81
C LEU A 190 -5.05 -19.63 -5.34
N LEU A 191 -4.43 -18.68 -4.63
CA LEU A 191 -3.04 -18.77 -4.15
C LEU A 191 -2.91 -19.03 -2.63
N VAL A 192 -3.97 -19.53 -2.00
CA VAL A 192 -3.95 -19.91 -0.57
C VAL A 192 -3.04 -21.12 -0.34
N VAL A 193 -1.95 -20.94 0.41
CA VAL A 193 -0.95 -21.98 0.71
C VAL A 193 -1.17 -22.56 2.12
N LYS A 194 -0.79 -23.82 2.33
CA LYS A 194 -0.73 -24.46 3.66
C LYS A 194 0.67 -25.05 3.89
N LYS A 195 1.30 -24.74 5.03
CA LYS A 195 2.65 -25.22 5.38
C LYS A 195 2.81 -25.28 6.91
N LYS A 196 3.45 -26.33 7.45
CA LYS A 196 3.63 -26.54 8.91
C LYS A 196 2.33 -26.32 9.73
N ASN A 197 1.19 -26.81 9.22
CA ASN A 197 -0.17 -26.60 9.77
C ASN A 197 -0.67 -25.13 9.88
N LYS A 198 0.06 -24.12 9.36
CA LYS A 198 -0.44 -22.76 9.16
C LYS A 198 -0.94 -22.56 7.72
N ARG A 199 -1.99 -21.74 7.55
CA ARG A 199 -2.47 -21.21 6.28
C ARG A 199 -1.78 -19.86 5.98
N TYR A 200 -1.53 -19.61 4.70
CA TYR A 200 -0.88 -18.41 4.21
C TYR A 200 -1.67 -17.84 3.03
N CYS A 201 -1.98 -16.56 3.10
CA CYS A 201 -2.74 -15.80 2.12
C CYS A 201 -1.83 -14.71 1.55
N PRO A 202 -1.18 -14.94 0.39
CA PRO A 202 -0.19 -14.01 -0.14
C PRO A 202 -0.84 -12.79 -0.78
N ILE A 203 -0.37 -11.61 -0.37
CA ILE A 203 -0.67 -10.29 -0.94
C ILE A 203 0.58 -9.80 -1.66
N TYR A 204 0.46 -9.34 -2.90
CA TYR A 204 1.57 -8.92 -3.75
C TYR A 204 1.53 -7.41 -4.01
N PHE A 205 2.69 -6.76 -4.09
CA PHE A 205 2.80 -5.35 -4.50
C PHE A 205 2.85 -5.16 -6.02
N GLN A 206 3.10 -6.23 -6.79
CA GLN A 206 3.17 -6.20 -8.24
C GLN A 206 2.16 -7.18 -8.86
N LYS A 207 1.39 -6.71 -9.84
CA LYS A 207 0.41 -7.53 -10.58
C LYS A 207 1.11 -8.68 -11.33
N GLU A 208 2.31 -8.43 -11.80
CA GLU A 208 3.11 -9.34 -12.62
C GLU A 208 3.54 -10.58 -11.82
N ASP A 209 3.85 -10.44 -10.53
CA ASP A 209 4.19 -11.58 -9.65
C ASP A 209 2.97 -12.45 -9.35
N ILE A 210 1.80 -11.85 -9.07
CA ILE A 210 0.58 -12.63 -8.81
C ILE A 210 0.09 -13.37 -10.07
N GLU A 211 0.16 -12.75 -11.26
CA GLU A 211 -0.16 -13.44 -12.53
C GLU A 211 0.81 -14.60 -12.81
N LYS A 212 2.11 -14.39 -12.54
CA LYS A 212 3.17 -15.40 -12.66
C LYS A 212 2.95 -16.57 -11.70
N GLU A 213 2.52 -16.35 -10.45
CA GLU A 213 2.17 -17.44 -9.53
C GLU A 213 0.84 -18.13 -9.91
N LEU A 214 -0.18 -17.37 -10.32
CA LEU A 214 -1.46 -17.92 -10.82
C LEU A 214 -1.24 -18.88 -12.00
N SER A 215 -0.39 -18.52 -12.95
CA SER A 215 -0.10 -19.32 -14.16
C SER A 215 0.38 -20.76 -13.86
N LYS A 216 1.01 -20.97 -12.71
CA LYS A 216 1.53 -22.28 -12.26
C LYS A 216 0.43 -23.18 -11.70
N VAL A 217 -0.59 -22.58 -11.10
CA VAL A 217 -1.76 -23.25 -10.51
C VAL A 217 -2.80 -23.53 -11.60
N SER A 218 -3.00 -22.58 -12.52
CA SER A 218 -4.02 -22.62 -13.58
C SER A 218 -3.66 -23.51 -14.77
N LYS A 219 -3.16 -24.74 -14.53
CA LYS A 219 -2.79 -25.70 -15.60
C LYS A 219 -3.94 -26.13 -16.53
N ALA A 220 -5.19 -25.75 -16.22
CA ALA A 220 -6.40 -26.22 -16.88
C ALA A 220 -7.20 -25.15 -17.65
N SER A 221 -6.77 -23.87 -17.68
CA SER A 221 -7.51 -22.81 -18.39
C SER A 221 -6.64 -22.06 -19.38
N ARG A 222 -6.77 -22.42 -20.67
CA ARG A 222 -6.47 -21.52 -21.79
C ARG A 222 -7.74 -20.70 -22.09
N GLY A 223 -8.13 -19.87 -21.13
CA GLY A 223 -9.39 -19.12 -21.13
C GLY A 223 -9.24 -17.68 -20.64
N PRO A 224 -10.32 -16.89 -20.59
CA PRO A 224 -10.23 -15.43 -20.51
C PRO A 224 -9.63 -14.87 -19.20
N SER A 225 -8.34 -14.50 -19.28
CA SER A 225 -7.63 -13.58 -18.38
C SER A 225 -7.52 -13.97 -16.90
N LEU A 226 -6.29 -14.31 -16.46
CA LEU A 226 -5.95 -14.54 -15.04
C LEU A 226 -6.37 -13.37 -14.12
N SER A 227 -6.40 -12.15 -14.67
CA SER A 227 -6.92 -10.93 -14.05
C SER A 227 -8.31 -11.06 -13.43
N GLN A 228 -9.19 -11.92 -13.95
CA GLN A 228 -10.53 -12.15 -13.38
C GLN A 228 -10.49 -12.73 -11.95
N HIS A 229 -9.35 -13.31 -11.54
CA HIS A 229 -9.15 -13.87 -10.21
C HIS A 229 -8.27 -12.99 -9.31
N ILE A 230 -7.95 -11.76 -9.74
CA ILE A 230 -7.14 -10.80 -8.97
C ILE A 230 -8.04 -9.74 -8.36
N MET A 231 -7.96 -9.61 -7.04
CA MET A 231 -8.65 -8.58 -6.24
C MET A 231 -7.64 -7.51 -5.80
N VAL A 232 -8.09 -6.26 -5.76
CA VAL A 232 -7.21 -5.08 -5.58
C VAL A 232 -7.60 -4.29 -4.33
N GLY A 233 -6.71 -4.28 -3.33
CA GLY A 233 -6.81 -3.45 -2.13
C GLY A 233 -5.83 -2.27 -2.16
N SER A 234 -5.92 -1.39 -1.16
CA SER A 234 -4.82 -0.52 -0.76
C SER A 234 -4.08 -1.13 0.44
N LEU A 235 -2.77 -0.92 0.53
CA LEU A 235 -1.95 -1.33 1.67
C LEU A 235 -2.51 -0.78 2.99
N GLU A 236 -2.88 0.50 2.97
CA GLU A 236 -3.39 1.25 4.11
C GLU A 236 -4.69 0.65 4.68
N ASP A 237 -5.63 0.23 3.82
CA ASP A 237 -6.84 -0.48 4.27
C ASP A 237 -6.53 -1.89 4.77
N VAL A 238 -5.56 -2.60 4.19
CA VAL A 238 -5.15 -3.92 4.69
C VAL A 238 -4.57 -3.79 6.10
N LEU A 239 -3.59 -2.90 6.30
CA LEU A 239 -2.94 -2.71 7.59
C LEU A 239 -3.94 -2.30 8.67
N LYS A 240 -4.79 -1.31 8.37
CA LYS A 240 -5.87 -0.87 9.26
C LYS A 240 -6.85 -2.00 9.60
N LYS A 241 -7.18 -2.88 8.65
CA LYS A 241 -8.04 -4.05 8.90
C LYS A 241 -7.34 -5.11 9.74
N MET A 242 -6.06 -5.40 9.51
CA MET A 242 -5.27 -6.31 10.33
C MET A 242 -5.16 -5.81 11.79
N GLU A 243 -4.91 -4.51 12.00
CA GLU A 243 -4.85 -3.90 13.34
C GLU A 243 -6.13 -4.09 14.14
N ILE A 244 -7.29 -3.77 13.56
CA ILE A 244 -8.60 -3.82 14.24
C ILE A 244 -9.24 -5.22 14.24
N SER A 245 -8.64 -6.20 13.55
CA SER A 245 -9.22 -7.54 13.41
C SER A 245 -9.23 -8.34 14.72
N GLU A 246 -10.31 -9.09 14.94
CA GLU A 246 -10.38 -10.08 16.00
C GLU A 246 -9.54 -11.33 15.67
N LYS A 247 -9.10 -12.06 16.69
CA LYS A 247 -8.37 -13.33 16.52
C LYS A 247 -9.27 -14.38 15.84
N LYS A 248 -8.70 -15.20 14.95
CA LYS A 248 -9.36 -16.22 14.12
C LYS A 248 -10.28 -15.66 13.03
N SER A 249 -10.03 -14.42 12.60
CA SER A 249 -10.76 -13.76 11.51
C SER A 249 -10.18 -14.03 10.12
N GLY A 250 -8.98 -14.64 10.04
CA GLY A 250 -8.27 -14.94 8.80
C GLY A 250 -7.26 -13.86 8.38
N TRP A 251 -7.26 -12.70 9.05
CA TRP A 251 -6.26 -11.65 8.83
C TRP A 251 -4.87 -12.05 9.37
N GLU A 252 -4.79 -13.04 10.29
CA GLU A 252 -3.52 -13.62 10.73
C GLU A 252 -2.86 -14.56 9.71
N ASP A 253 -3.58 -15.00 8.67
CA ASP A 253 -3.01 -15.82 7.58
C ASP A 253 -2.31 -14.95 6.52
N LEU A 254 -2.54 -13.63 6.51
CA LEU A 254 -1.98 -12.73 5.50
C LEU A 254 -0.46 -12.63 5.60
N ILE A 255 0.20 -12.58 4.45
CA ILE A 255 1.62 -12.23 4.31
C ILE A 255 1.78 -11.32 3.10
N PHE A 256 2.63 -10.31 3.22
CA PHE A 256 3.03 -9.49 2.08
C PHE A 256 4.22 -10.15 1.38
N ILE A 257 4.15 -10.27 0.05
CA ILE A 257 5.22 -10.83 -0.77
C ILE A 257 6.04 -9.67 -1.34
N PRO A 258 7.34 -9.55 -1.00
CA PRO A 258 8.18 -8.48 -1.54
C PRO A 258 8.26 -8.53 -3.08
N PRO A 259 8.35 -7.38 -3.77
CA PRO A 259 8.47 -7.32 -5.23
C PRO A 259 9.52 -8.27 -5.81
N GLY A 260 9.16 -8.99 -6.88
CA GLY A 260 9.99 -9.96 -7.58
C GLY A 260 10.14 -11.33 -6.91
N LYS A 261 9.66 -11.53 -5.67
CA LYS A 261 9.72 -12.83 -4.97
C LYS A 261 8.49 -13.70 -5.21
N SER A 262 8.68 -15.02 -5.22
CA SER A 262 7.55 -15.94 -5.10
C SER A 262 7.11 -16.07 -3.63
N HIS A 263 5.82 -16.34 -3.42
CA HIS A 263 5.31 -16.68 -2.08
C HIS A 263 6.02 -17.91 -1.50
N SER A 264 6.41 -18.89 -2.33
CA SER A 264 7.06 -20.12 -1.87
C SER A 264 8.46 -19.88 -1.33
N GLN A 265 9.22 -18.97 -1.95
CA GLN A 265 10.51 -18.49 -1.44
C GLN A 265 10.31 -17.70 -0.13
N HIS A 266 9.43 -16.69 -0.14
CA HIS A 266 9.25 -15.83 1.03
C HIS A 266 8.74 -16.61 2.25
N ILE A 267 7.76 -17.51 2.08
CA ILE A 267 7.30 -18.44 3.12
C ILE A 267 8.45 -19.34 3.61
N HIS A 268 9.45 -19.68 2.78
CA HIS A 268 10.63 -20.43 3.23
C HIS A 268 11.60 -19.60 4.07
N GLU A 269 11.81 -18.33 3.70
CA GLU A 269 12.61 -17.36 4.47
C GLU A 269 12.00 -17.15 5.87
N ILE A 270 10.72 -16.75 5.96
CA ILE A 270 10.05 -16.46 7.25
C ILE A 270 9.68 -17.69 8.09
N THR A 271 10.04 -18.91 7.67
CA THR A 271 9.86 -20.15 8.47
C THR A 271 11.16 -20.92 8.72
N LYS A 272 12.31 -20.25 8.50
CA LYS A 272 13.64 -20.62 9.02
C LYS A 272 13.99 -19.90 10.32
N VAL A 273 13.36 -18.74 10.56
CA VAL A 273 13.28 -18.07 11.88
C VAL A 273 12.30 -18.84 12.77
#